data_AF-A0AAD9VA61-F1
#
_entry.id   AF-A0AAD9VA61-F1
#
_cell.length_a   1.000
_cell.length_b   1.000
_cell.length_c   1.000
_cell.angle_alpha   90.00
_cell.angle_beta   90.00
_cell.angle_gamma   90.00
#
_symmetry.space_group_name_H-M   'P 1'
#
loop_
_entity.id
_entity.type
_entity.pdbx_description
1 polymer ?
#
loop_
_entity_poly.entity_id
_entity_poly.type
_entity_poly.pdbx_seq_one_letter_code
_entity_poly.pdbx_strand_id
1 'polypeptide(L)'
;MFSSPPWGQTIRSRVLADSLPDVTLAGRASSATIKYSVIYARWKRWTRDHGLPAFPASPYHFALYLPRLMANAKTTSAIKSAVHSIAWVHHLAGERSPSEHPLVKDVLAGARRLFGPQYFQGTYYRCSIGT
;
A
#
# COMPACT_ATOMS: atom_id res chain seq x y z
N MET A 1 -17.47 -42.91 3.60
CA MET A 1 -18.06 -41.57 3.48
C MET A 1 -17.03 -40.59 4.03
N PHE A 2 -16.05 -40.21 3.21
CA PHE A 2 -14.95 -39.33 3.64
C PHE A 2 -15.32 -37.89 3.31
N SER A 3 -15.63 -37.11 4.35
CA SER A 3 -15.85 -35.67 4.24
C SER A 3 -14.52 -34.99 3.89
N SER A 4 -14.46 -34.37 2.72
CA SER A 4 -13.32 -33.56 2.28
C SER A 4 -13.05 -32.40 3.25
N PRO A 5 -11.79 -32.04 3.54
CA PRO A 5 -11.48 -31.02 4.52
C PRO A 5 -11.69 -29.59 3.94
N PRO A 6 -12.09 -28.60 4.78
CA PRO A 6 -12.64 -27.31 4.33
C PRO A 6 -11.63 -26.30 3.74
N TRP A 7 -10.37 -26.67 3.59
CA TRP A 7 -9.28 -25.75 3.21
C TRP A 7 -9.31 -25.30 1.74
N GLY A 8 -10.16 -25.91 0.90
CA GLY A 8 -10.27 -25.58 -0.53
C GLY A 8 -11.13 -24.35 -0.87
N GLN A 9 -12.03 -23.92 0.02
CA GLN A 9 -12.91 -22.78 -0.26
C GLN A 9 -12.26 -21.43 0.07
N THR A 10 -11.44 -21.35 1.11
CA THR A 10 -10.82 -20.11 1.61
C THR A 10 -9.73 -19.57 0.67
N ILE A 11 -9.09 -20.44 -0.11
CA ILE A 11 -8.04 -20.02 -1.06
C ILE A 11 -8.66 -19.35 -2.28
N ARG A 12 -9.81 -19.86 -2.77
CA ARG A 12 -10.52 -19.27 -3.91
C ARG A 12 -11.10 -17.88 -3.60
N SER A 13 -11.62 -17.66 -2.39
CA SER A 13 -12.16 -16.34 -2.00
C SER A 13 -11.06 -15.29 -1.83
N ARG A 14 -9.87 -15.67 -1.33
CA ARG A 14 -8.71 -14.77 -1.26
C ARG A 14 -8.20 -14.37 -2.64
N VAL A 15 -8.06 -15.32 -3.55
CA VAL A 15 -7.64 -15.04 -4.95
C VAL A 15 -8.66 -14.15 -5.67
N LEU A 16 -9.95 -14.33 -5.40
CA LEU A 16 -11.00 -13.42 -5.89
C LEU A 16 -10.86 -12.02 -5.27
N ALA A 17 -10.64 -11.90 -3.96
CA ALA A 17 -10.46 -10.63 -3.28
C ALA A 17 -9.18 -9.88 -3.72
N ASP A 18 -8.09 -10.61 -4.03
CA ASP A 18 -6.86 -10.05 -4.57
C ASP A 18 -7.01 -9.58 -6.03
N SER A 19 -7.96 -10.16 -6.78
CA SER A 19 -8.26 -9.81 -8.18
C SER A 19 -9.47 -8.88 -8.35
N LEU A 20 -10.29 -8.70 -7.32
CA LEU A 20 -11.40 -7.74 -7.26
C LEU A 20 -10.98 -6.31 -7.68
N PRO A 21 -9.81 -5.81 -7.24
CA PRO A 21 -9.30 -4.53 -7.70
C PRO A 21 -9.02 -4.56 -9.19
N ASP A 22 -8.40 -5.63 -9.72
CA ASP A 22 -8.05 -5.75 -11.13
C ASP A 22 -9.30 -5.86 -12.04
N VAL A 23 -10.37 -6.53 -11.58
CA VAL A 23 -11.65 -6.64 -12.29
C VAL A 23 -12.44 -5.32 -12.26
N THR A 24 -12.49 -4.64 -11.13
CA THR A 24 -13.13 -3.31 -11.02
C THR A 24 -12.35 -2.23 -11.78
N LEU A 25 -11.02 -2.36 -11.88
CA LEU A 25 -10.14 -1.53 -12.71
C LEU A 25 -10.48 -1.63 -14.20
N ALA A 26 -10.77 -2.84 -14.70
CA ALA A 26 -11.10 -3.07 -16.10
C ALA A 26 -12.40 -2.35 -16.55
N GLY A 27 -13.33 -2.11 -15.62
CA GLY A 27 -14.61 -1.44 -15.91
C GLY A 27 -14.58 0.10 -15.84
N ARG A 28 -13.49 0.72 -15.36
CA ARG A 28 -13.40 2.18 -15.14
C ARG A 28 -12.11 2.76 -15.74
N ALA A 29 -12.01 2.82 -17.07
CA ALA A 29 -10.82 3.34 -17.76
C ALA A 29 -10.71 4.89 -17.71
N SER A 30 -10.41 5.45 -16.53
CA SER A 30 -9.93 6.82 -16.40
C SER A 30 -8.41 6.84 -16.20
N SER A 31 -7.74 7.92 -16.59
CA SER A 31 -6.29 8.09 -16.38
C SER A 31 -5.87 8.00 -14.90
N ALA A 32 -6.78 8.33 -13.96
CA ALA A 32 -6.59 8.16 -12.52
C ALA A 32 -6.65 6.68 -12.10
N THR A 33 -7.58 5.91 -12.67
CA THR A 33 -7.74 4.48 -12.40
C THR A 33 -6.48 3.69 -12.80
N ILE A 34 -5.91 3.98 -13.96
CA ILE A 34 -4.65 3.38 -14.44
C ILE A 34 -3.48 3.77 -13.54
N LYS A 35 -3.43 5.02 -13.07
CA LYS A 35 -2.39 5.46 -12.14
C LYS A 35 -2.46 4.67 -10.82
N TYR A 36 -3.65 4.50 -10.26
CA TYR A 36 -3.82 3.80 -8.99
C TYR A 36 -3.55 2.30 -9.10
N SER A 37 -3.90 1.66 -10.23
CA SER A 37 -3.57 0.25 -10.47
C SER A 37 -2.07 0.00 -10.51
N VAL A 38 -1.32 0.84 -11.23
CA VAL A 38 0.13 0.72 -11.33
C VAL A 38 0.79 0.89 -9.96
N ILE A 39 0.27 1.80 -9.13
CA ILE A 39 0.79 2.00 -7.78
C ILE A 39 0.43 0.82 -6.87
N TYR A 40 -0.81 0.32 -6.95
CA TYR A 40 -1.23 -0.86 -6.19
C TYR A 40 -0.44 -2.11 -6.59
N ALA A 41 -0.09 -2.28 -7.86
CA ALA A 41 0.77 -3.37 -8.31
C ALA A 41 2.18 -3.32 -7.67
N ARG A 42 2.71 -2.13 -7.38
CA ARG A 42 3.98 -1.99 -6.64
C ARG A 42 3.85 -2.42 -5.18
N TRP A 43 2.70 -2.15 -4.56
CA TRP A 43 2.36 -2.69 -3.25
C TRP A 43 2.26 -4.22 -3.28
N LYS A 44 1.49 -4.80 -4.21
CA LYS A 44 1.37 -6.26 -4.39
C LYS A 44 2.73 -6.95 -4.55
N ARG A 45 3.63 -6.32 -5.32
CA ARG A 45 5.00 -6.81 -5.47
C ARG A 45 5.75 -6.79 -4.14
N TRP A 46 5.72 -5.68 -3.42
CA TRP A 46 6.40 -5.57 -2.14
C TRP A 46 5.89 -6.58 -1.11
N THR A 47 4.58 -6.76 -0.99
CA THR A 47 4.01 -7.74 -0.05
C THR A 47 4.40 -9.16 -0.42
N ARG A 48 4.34 -9.51 -1.71
CA ARG A 48 4.80 -10.82 -2.21
C ARG A 48 6.28 -11.06 -1.88
N ASP A 49 7.13 -10.08 -2.13
CA ASP A 49 8.57 -10.18 -1.87
C ASP A 49 8.87 -10.34 -0.35
N HIS A 50 7.90 -10.02 0.53
CA HIS A 50 8.00 -10.21 1.99
C HIS A 50 7.09 -11.33 2.54
N GLY A 51 6.43 -12.12 1.68
CA GLY A 51 5.52 -13.20 2.10
C GLY A 51 4.24 -12.72 2.80
N LEU A 52 3.83 -11.46 2.58
CA LEU A 52 2.68 -10.83 3.20
C LEU A 52 1.45 -10.87 2.27
N PRO A 53 0.22 -10.94 2.83
CA PRO A 53 -0.99 -10.79 2.04
C PRO A 53 -1.10 -9.35 1.49
N ALA A 54 -1.45 -9.22 0.21
CA ALA A 54 -1.65 -7.92 -0.43
C ALA A 54 -2.97 -7.28 -0.02
N PHE A 55 -4.01 -8.09 0.22
CA PHE A 55 -5.34 -7.66 0.62
C PHE A 55 -5.98 -8.61 1.66
N PRO A 56 -6.72 -8.10 2.67
CA PRO A 56 -6.80 -6.69 3.06
C PRO A 56 -5.44 -6.18 3.53
N ALA A 57 -5.06 -4.96 3.11
CA ALA A 57 -3.78 -4.40 3.50
C ALA A 57 -3.78 -4.09 5.00
N SER A 58 -2.95 -4.80 5.76
CA SER A 58 -2.75 -4.52 7.18
C SER A 58 -2.19 -3.09 7.36
N PRO A 59 -2.79 -2.27 8.24
CA PRO A 59 -2.25 -0.94 8.55
C PRO A 59 -0.79 -0.97 9.01
N TYR A 60 -0.39 -2.03 9.71
CA TYR A 60 0.99 -2.23 10.17
C TYR A 60 1.95 -2.48 9.00
N HIS A 61 1.61 -3.40 8.09
CA HIS A 61 2.45 -3.68 6.92
C HIS A 61 2.52 -2.48 5.99
N PHE A 62 1.42 -1.74 5.84
CA PHE A 62 1.41 -0.52 5.05
C PHE A 62 2.27 0.58 5.68
N ALA A 63 2.24 0.73 7.01
CA ALA A 63 3.13 1.64 7.73
C ALA A 63 4.61 1.31 7.52
N LEU A 64 4.99 0.02 7.46
CA LEU A 64 6.36 -0.41 7.15
C LEU A 64 6.77 -0.13 5.70
N TYR A 65 5.81 -0.21 4.77
CA TYR A 65 6.07 0.09 3.37
C TYR A 65 6.28 1.59 3.10
N LEU A 66 5.63 2.47 3.87
CA LEU A 66 5.69 3.92 3.66
C LEU A 66 7.12 4.49 3.67
N PRO A 67 7.99 4.21 4.67
CA PRO A 67 9.38 4.66 4.65
C PRO A 67 10.15 4.23 3.40
N ARG A 68 9.93 2.99 2.94
CA ARG A 68 10.57 2.48 1.71
C ARG A 68 10.06 3.21 0.48
N LEU A 69 8.75 3.49 0.43
CA LEU A 69 8.17 4.27 -0.65
C LEU A 69 8.73 5.71 -0.64
N MET A 70 8.84 6.33 0.53
CA MET A 70 9.36 7.69 0.72
C MET A 70 10.82 7.81 0.31
N ALA A 71 11.67 6.86 0.69
CA ALA A 71 13.08 6.83 0.30
C ALA A 71 13.27 6.79 -1.24
N ASN A 72 12.31 6.19 -1.95
CA ASN A 72 12.33 6.11 -3.42
C ASN A 72 11.47 7.18 -4.10
N ALA A 73 10.64 7.91 -3.35
CA ALA A 73 9.70 8.88 -3.89
C ALA A 73 10.41 10.22 -4.10
N LYS A 74 10.55 10.61 -5.37
CA LYS A 74 11.10 11.93 -5.74
C LYS A 74 10.19 13.10 -5.34
N THR A 75 8.91 12.84 -5.05
CA THR A 75 7.93 13.89 -4.75
C THR A 75 6.91 13.43 -3.70
N THR A 76 6.38 14.40 -2.93
CA THR A 76 5.28 14.17 -1.98
C THR A 76 3.99 13.70 -2.66
N SER A 77 3.81 14.04 -3.94
CA SER A 77 2.68 13.61 -4.77
C SER A 77 2.67 12.09 -4.98
N ALA A 78 3.84 11.46 -5.11
CA ALA A 78 3.94 9.99 -5.27
C ALA A 78 3.46 9.25 -4.01
N ILE A 79 3.77 9.78 -2.82
CA ILE A 79 3.34 9.21 -1.54
C ILE A 79 1.82 9.35 -1.39
N LYS A 80 1.27 10.55 -1.65
CA LYS A 80 -0.18 10.79 -1.62
C LYS A 80 -0.92 9.87 -2.57
N SER A 81 -0.38 9.69 -3.78
CA SER A 81 -0.96 8.80 -4.79
C SER A 81 -0.97 7.35 -4.31
N ALA A 82 0.06 6.88 -3.61
CA ALA A 82 0.06 5.52 -3.05
C ALA A 82 -0.94 5.32 -1.92
N VAL A 83 -1.03 6.27 -1.00
CA VAL A 83 -2.05 6.25 0.06
C VAL A 83 -3.45 6.23 -0.55
N HIS A 84 -3.71 7.08 -1.54
CA HIS A 84 -5.00 7.10 -2.25
C HIS A 84 -5.25 5.82 -3.03
N SER A 85 -4.23 5.22 -3.64
CA SER A 85 -4.40 3.96 -4.39
C SER A 85 -4.84 2.82 -3.48
N ILE A 86 -4.22 2.68 -2.30
CA ILE A 86 -4.60 1.63 -1.34
C ILE A 86 -5.99 1.91 -0.77
N ALA A 87 -6.28 3.16 -0.40
CA ALA A 87 -7.59 3.55 0.08
C ALA A 87 -8.70 3.29 -0.95
N TRP A 88 -8.42 3.59 -2.21
CA TRP A 88 -9.33 3.35 -3.33
C TRP A 88 -9.62 1.86 -3.54
N VAL A 89 -8.61 1.00 -3.45
CA VAL A 89 -8.79 -0.47 -3.51
C VAL A 89 -9.66 -0.98 -2.36
N HIS A 90 -9.42 -0.52 -1.14
CA HIS A 90 -10.24 -0.88 0.02
C HIS A 90 -11.69 -0.40 -0.14
N HIS A 91 -11.89 0.83 -0.62
CA HIS A 91 -13.22 1.37 -0.91
C HIS A 91 -13.97 0.53 -1.95
N LEU A 92 -13.30 0.08 -3.01
CA LEU A 92 -13.92 -0.80 -4.02
C LEU A 92 -14.35 -2.16 -3.45
N ALA A 93 -13.62 -2.67 -2.46
CA ALA A 93 -13.93 -3.92 -1.77
C ALA A 93 -14.92 -3.74 -0.60
N GLY A 94 -15.36 -2.51 -0.30
CA GLY A 94 -16.21 -2.20 0.85
C GLY A 94 -15.49 -2.32 2.20
N GLU A 95 -14.16 -2.34 2.20
CA GLU A 95 -13.32 -2.50 3.38
C GLU A 95 -12.83 -1.16 3.92
N ARG A 96 -12.53 -1.11 5.23
CA ARG A 96 -11.92 0.09 5.83
C ARG A 96 -10.50 0.28 5.31
N SER A 97 -10.17 1.52 4.93
CA SER A 97 -8.85 1.84 4.41
C SER A 97 -7.79 1.81 5.51
N PRO A 98 -6.61 1.20 5.29
CA PRO A 98 -5.50 1.26 6.25
C PRO A 98 -4.99 2.68 6.47
N SER A 99 -5.26 3.62 5.54
CA SER A 99 -4.87 5.03 5.68
C SER A 99 -5.61 5.76 6.81
N GLU A 100 -6.74 5.24 7.27
CA GLU A 100 -7.52 5.83 8.36
C GLU A 100 -6.93 5.51 9.74
N HIS A 101 -6.11 4.45 9.81
CA HIS A 101 -5.51 3.96 11.04
C HIS A 101 -4.51 4.98 11.63
N PRO A 102 -4.56 5.25 12.95
CA PRO A 102 -3.68 6.23 13.60
C PRO A 102 -2.20 6.02 13.30
N LEU A 103 -1.72 4.78 13.39
CA LEU A 103 -0.33 4.41 13.06
C LEU A 103 0.12 4.91 11.67
N VAL A 104 -0.73 4.76 10.65
CA VAL A 104 -0.40 5.17 9.29
C VAL A 104 -0.36 6.70 9.19
N LYS A 105 -1.25 7.40 9.89
CA LYS A 105 -1.25 8.87 9.97
C LYS A 105 0.00 9.38 10.68
N ASP A 106 0.41 8.75 11.78
CA ASP A 106 1.60 9.13 12.54
C ASP A 106 2.87 8.91 11.71
N VAL A 107 2.98 7.77 11.01
CA VAL A 107 4.11 7.51 10.10
C VAL A 107 4.13 8.50 8.94
N LEU A 108 2.98 8.83 8.35
CA LEU A 108 2.91 9.86 7.30
C LEU A 108 3.30 11.25 7.83
N ALA A 109 2.90 11.61 9.05
CA ALA A 109 3.25 12.87 9.69
C ALA A 109 4.75 12.94 10.03
N GLY A 110 5.29 11.89 10.65
CA GLY A 110 6.72 11.76 10.98
C GLY A 110 7.58 11.77 9.71
N ALA A 111 7.16 11.02 8.70
CA ALA A 111 7.81 11.06 7.40
C ALA A 111 7.72 12.44 6.74
N ARG A 112 6.61 13.18 6.84
CA ARG A 112 6.58 14.54 6.28
C ARG A 112 7.54 15.50 7.00
N ARG A 113 7.92 15.22 8.24
CA ARG A 113 8.92 16.01 8.99
C ARG A 113 10.34 15.64 8.59
N LEU A 114 10.63 14.34 8.53
CA LEU A 114 11.93 13.83 8.05
C LEU A 114 12.13 14.12 6.56
N PHE A 115 11.03 14.08 5.81
CA PHE A 115 10.97 14.20 4.36
C PHE A 115 10.40 15.57 3.84
N GLY A 116 10.32 16.58 4.72
CA GLY A 116 9.84 17.94 4.42
C GLY A 116 10.91 18.83 3.76
N PRO A 117 10.60 20.08 3.33
CA PRO A 117 11.15 20.86 2.19
C PRO A 117 12.68 20.99 1.96
N GLN A 118 13.53 20.30 2.72
CA GLN A 118 14.98 20.16 2.51
C GLN A 118 15.34 19.15 1.39
N TYR A 119 14.37 18.64 0.61
CA TYR A 119 14.56 17.57 -0.41
C TYR A 119 15.19 18.01 -1.73
N PHE A 120 15.76 19.21 -1.80
CA PHE A 120 16.43 19.66 -3.02
C PHE A 120 17.70 20.47 -2.73
N GLN A 121 18.57 19.98 -1.86
CA GLN A 121 20.00 20.20 -2.01
C GLN A 121 20.69 18.86 -1.71
N GLY A 122 21.56 18.46 -2.62
CA GLY A 122 22.11 17.11 -2.70
C GLY A 122 22.84 16.66 -1.43
N THR A 123 22.94 15.34 -1.30
CA THR A 123 23.87 14.61 -0.43
C THR A 123 23.62 14.70 1.08
N TYR A 124 23.84 13.56 1.75
CA TYR A 124 23.86 13.30 3.20
C TYR A 124 22.56 12.83 3.89
N TYR A 125 22.38 11.51 3.86
CA TYR A 125 21.99 10.78 5.07
C TYR A 125 23.21 10.75 6.02
N ARG A 126 23.31 11.70 6.96
CA ARG A 126 24.13 11.50 8.16
C ARG A 126 23.19 10.98 9.26
N CYS A 127 23.43 9.74 9.65
CA CYS A 127 22.87 9.15 10.84
C CYS A 127 23.27 10.01 12.05
N SER A 128 22.30 10.64 12.71
CA SER A 128 22.47 11.28 14.02
C SER A 128 21.63 10.49 15.02
N ILE A 129 22.16 9.34 15.43
CA ILE A 129 21.88 8.77 16.74
C ILE A 129 23.13 9.02 17.58
N GLY A 130 23.03 10.00 18.46
CA GLY A 130 24.00 10.25 19.51
C GLY A 130 23.20 10.63 20.76
N THR A 131 23.22 9.78 21.76
CA THR A 131 23.87 10.05 23.05
C THR A 131 24.27 8.71 23.65
#